data_AF-A0AA85G9F2-F1
#
_entry.id   AF-A0AA85G9F2-F1
#
_cell.length_a   1.000
_cell.length_b   1.000
_cell.length_c   1.000
_cell.angle_alpha   90.00
_cell.angle_beta   90.00
_cell.angle_gamma   90.00
#
_symmetry.space_group_name_H-M   'P 1'
#
loop_
_entity.id
_entity.type
_entity.pdbx_description
1 polymer ?
#
loop_
_entity_poly.entity_id
_entity_poly.type
_entity_poly.pdbx_seq_one_letter_code
_entity_poly.pdbx_strand_id
1 'polypeptide(L)'
;MSMGGFWNTTKVNYSDETKKFLKDGESLSINFKKTCKVGKISLSEQKKKLIKRTGRPQRRTKSLIELSGAYDPVPYKPSPITLNTGAAEKLRLAHLMTYGEEPTWKSLQNDQIKDGRLEYLGRRILKYPKVNGDDDYDDKQIETNKDRFEELIDEINERSEFLTQMRKLGRLKEYQTTVETEISQLIREMEQIDLKRTKQMNQSDLNN
;
A
#
# COMPACT_ATOMS: atom_id res chain seq x y z
N MET A 1 1.94 -10.19 -17.79
CA MET A 1 2.89 -9.85 -18.87
C MET A 1 2.90 -8.33 -19.00
N SER A 2 3.96 -7.67 -18.51
CA SER A 2 4.09 -6.21 -18.55
C SER A 2 4.79 -5.82 -19.86
N MET A 3 4.06 -5.18 -20.78
CA MET A 3 4.59 -4.70 -22.05
C MET A 3 5.22 -3.31 -21.87
N GLY A 4 6.28 -3.24 -21.06
CA GLY A 4 7.05 -2.02 -20.80
C GLY A 4 8.47 -2.16 -21.32
N GLY A 5 8.64 -2.20 -22.64
CA GLY A 5 9.95 -2.20 -23.29
C GLY A 5 10.36 -0.79 -23.73
N PHE A 6 11.67 -0.56 -23.80
CA PHE A 6 12.34 0.66 -24.33
C PHE A 6 11.84 1.10 -25.73
N TRP A 7 11.12 0.21 -26.41
CA TRP A 7 10.55 0.40 -27.75
C TRP A 7 9.15 1.02 -27.75
N ASN A 8 8.49 1.16 -26.59
CA ASN A 8 7.17 1.79 -26.44
C ASN A 8 7.30 3.19 -25.81
N THR A 9 8.03 4.11 -26.45
CA THR A 9 8.07 5.51 -26.01
C THR A 9 6.97 6.33 -26.70
N THR A 10 6.36 7.27 -25.96
CA THR A 10 5.42 8.23 -26.52
C THR A 10 6.15 9.16 -27.49
N LYS A 11 5.71 9.24 -28.74
CA LYS A 11 6.30 10.14 -29.74
C LYS A 11 6.12 11.59 -29.28
N VAL A 12 7.23 12.34 -29.23
CA VAL A 12 7.24 13.76 -28.86
C VAL A 12 6.72 14.59 -30.04
N ASN A 13 5.73 15.45 -29.79
CA ASN A 13 5.22 16.40 -30.79
C ASN A 13 6.12 17.64 -30.85
N TYR A 14 7.00 17.66 -31.86
CA TYR A 14 7.88 18.78 -32.17
C TYR A 14 7.14 19.94 -32.86
N SER A 15 7.65 21.17 -32.71
CA SER A 15 7.16 22.33 -33.48
C SER A 15 7.57 22.21 -34.95
N ASP A 16 6.84 22.86 -35.85
CA ASP A 16 7.10 22.73 -37.29
C ASP A 16 8.48 23.27 -37.70
N GLU A 17 8.98 24.28 -37.00
CA GLU A 17 10.35 24.78 -37.15
C GLU A 17 11.38 23.68 -36.83
N THR A 18 11.24 23.00 -35.70
CA THR A 18 12.17 21.92 -35.30
C THR A 18 12.13 20.71 -36.23
N LYS A 19 10.95 20.36 -36.76
CA LYS A 19 10.81 19.32 -37.79
C LYS A 19 11.56 19.68 -39.06
N LYS A 20 11.54 20.96 -39.46
CA LYS A 20 12.25 21.45 -40.64
C LYS A 20 13.77 21.35 -40.47
N PHE A 21 14.31 21.81 -39.34
CA PHE A 21 15.74 21.69 -39.03
C PHE A 21 16.24 20.24 -39.01
N LEU A 22 15.46 19.32 -38.41
CA LEU A 22 15.76 17.89 -38.40
C LEU A 22 15.78 17.27 -39.80
N LYS A 23 14.96 17.78 -40.72
CA LYS A 23 14.88 17.29 -42.10
C LYS A 23 16.00 17.84 -42.97
N ASP A 24 16.36 19.11 -42.77
CA ASP A 24 17.36 19.82 -43.56
C ASP A 24 18.79 19.60 -43.03
N GLY A 25 18.93 18.96 -41.86
CA GLY A 25 20.22 18.64 -41.24
C GLY A 25 20.93 19.84 -40.62
N GLU A 26 20.23 20.97 -40.48
CA GLU A 26 20.75 22.21 -39.92
C GLU A 26 20.78 22.17 -38.39
N SER A 27 21.75 22.85 -37.79
CA SER A 27 21.87 22.97 -36.34
C SER A 27 20.71 23.79 -35.75
N LEU A 28 20.10 23.30 -34.66
CA LEU A 28 19.06 24.03 -33.95
C LEU A 28 19.55 25.42 -33.50
N SER A 29 18.67 26.42 -33.58
CA SER A 29 19.00 27.78 -33.15
C SER A 29 19.39 27.81 -31.67
N ILE A 30 20.58 28.31 -31.36
CA ILE A 30 21.08 28.43 -29.97
C ILE A 30 20.29 29.48 -29.16
N ASN A 31 19.54 30.33 -29.85
CA ASN A 31 18.72 31.40 -29.27
C ASN A 31 17.35 30.87 -28.83
N PHE A 32 17.33 30.03 -27.79
CA PHE A 32 16.07 29.61 -27.17
C PHE A 32 15.52 30.76 -26.30
N LYS A 33 14.31 31.24 -26.60
CA LYS A 33 13.56 32.06 -25.64
C LYS A 33 13.22 31.16 -24.45
N LYS A 34 13.76 31.46 -23.26
CA LYS A 34 13.45 30.72 -22.02
C LYS A 34 11.96 30.89 -21.70
N THR A 35 11.12 29.95 -22.13
CA THR A 35 9.71 29.89 -21.73
C THR A 35 9.57 29.05 -20.47
N CYS A 36 10.39 29.31 -19.46
CA CYS A 36 10.14 28.77 -18.14
C CYS A 36 9.25 29.78 -17.42
N LYS A 37 7.94 29.49 -17.28
CA LYS A 37 7.05 30.18 -16.33
C LYS A 37 7.38 29.73 -14.88
N VAL A 38 8.65 29.74 -14.51
CA VAL A 38 9.10 29.46 -13.15
C VAL A 38 9.68 30.77 -12.63
N GLY A 39 9.10 31.24 -11.52
CA GLY A 39 9.23 32.60 -10.99
C GLY A 39 10.66 33.16 -11.03
N LYS A 40 10.75 34.43 -11.41
CA LYS A 40 11.99 35.20 -11.36
C LYS A 40 12.44 35.30 -9.90
N ILE A 41 13.42 34.49 -9.48
CA ILE A 41 14.25 34.82 -8.33
C ILE A 41 15.24 35.87 -8.84
N SER A 42 15.11 37.10 -8.37
CA SER A 42 16.09 38.16 -8.66
C SER A 42 17.43 37.75 -8.07
N LEU A 43 18.36 37.29 -8.91
CA LEU A 43 19.77 37.18 -8.54
C LEU A 43 20.25 38.61 -8.28
N SER A 44 20.33 39.01 -7.01
CA SER A 44 21.03 40.22 -6.60
C SER A 44 22.43 40.18 -7.20
N GLU A 45 22.86 41.25 -7.87
CA GLU A 45 24.20 41.43 -8.43
C GLU A 45 25.28 41.41 -7.34
N GLN A 46 25.57 40.23 -6.83
CA GLN A 46 26.78 40.00 -6.07
C GLN A 46 27.92 39.96 -7.07
N LYS A 47 28.71 41.04 -7.12
CA LYS A 47 29.96 41.12 -7.88
C LYS A 47 30.74 39.82 -7.69
N LYS A 48 30.81 39.01 -8.75
CA LYS A 48 31.58 37.76 -8.73
C LYS A 48 33.03 38.13 -8.45
N LYS A 49 33.53 37.86 -7.24
CA LYS A 49 34.96 38.00 -6.95
C LYS A 49 35.70 37.10 -7.92
N LEU A 50 36.47 37.70 -8.82
CA LEU A 50 37.26 36.96 -9.80
C LEU A 50 38.32 36.17 -9.03
N ILE A 51 38.09 34.88 -8.80
CA ILE A 51 39.07 34.00 -8.17
C ILE A 51 40.21 33.86 -9.17
N LYS A 52 41.30 34.59 -8.96
CA LYS A 52 42.54 34.43 -9.74
C LYS A 52 42.98 32.98 -9.56
N ARG A 53 42.96 32.20 -10.63
CA ARG A 53 43.44 30.81 -10.63
C ARG A 53 44.95 30.85 -10.43
N THR A 54 45.39 30.68 -9.21
CA THR A 54 46.82 30.58 -8.89
C THR A 54 47.37 29.31 -9.52
N GLY A 55 48.33 29.48 -10.43
CA GLY A 55 49.52 28.64 -10.62
C GLY A 55 49.35 27.13 -10.86
N ARG A 56 50.30 26.60 -11.64
CA ARG A 56 50.54 25.16 -11.82
C ARG A 56 50.54 24.42 -10.46
N PRO A 57 50.13 23.14 -10.41
CA PRO A 57 50.07 22.39 -9.15
C PRO A 57 51.44 22.39 -8.44
N GLN A 58 51.48 22.87 -7.20
CA GLN A 58 52.70 22.95 -6.37
C GLN A 58 52.44 22.24 -5.02
N ARG A 59 53.50 21.66 -4.43
CA ARG A 59 53.42 21.01 -3.10
C ARG A 59 53.12 22.06 -2.01
N ARG A 60 52.17 21.75 -1.13
CA ARG A 60 51.80 22.58 0.03
C ARG A 60 52.72 22.31 1.22
N THR A 61 52.98 23.31 2.04
CA THR A 61 53.70 23.15 3.32
C THR A 61 52.81 22.49 4.37
N LYS A 62 53.42 21.85 5.38
CA LYS A 62 52.69 21.18 6.48
C LYS A 62 51.69 22.12 7.18
N SER A 63 52.13 23.32 7.54
CA SER A 63 51.29 24.34 8.19
C SER A 63 50.08 24.74 7.35
N LEU A 64 50.23 24.81 6.02
CA LEU A 64 49.13 25.15 5.12
C LEU A 64 48.10 24.01 5.04
N ILE A 65 48.55 22.76 5.13
CA ILE A 65 47.67 21.59 5.12
C ILE A 65 46.88 21.53 6.43
N GLU A 66 47.54 21.74 7.57
CA GLU A 66 46.89 21.83 8.89
C GLU A 66 45.86 22.99 8.92
N LEU A 67 46.23 24.19 8.46
CA LEU A 67 45.31 25.34 8.38
C LEU A 67 44.11 25.12 7.46
N SER A 68 44.25 24.27 6.43
CA SER A 68 43.12 23.96 5.53
C SER A 68 42.06 23.04 6.16
N GLY A 69 42.31 22.50 7.34
CA GLY A 69 41.42 21.53 8.00
C GLY A 69 41.31 20.21 7.23
N ALA A 70 42.32 19.87 6.41
CA ALA A 70 42.28 18.68 5.56
C ALA A 70 42.30 17.36 6.35
N TYR A 71 42.84 17.40 7.56
CA TYR A 71 42.89 16.27 8.49
C TYR A 71 41.70 16.25 9.45
N ASP A 72 40.89 17.31 9.48
CA ASP A 72 39.71 17.33 10.33
C ASP A 72 38.66 16.39 9.72
N PRO A 73 38.08 15.47 10.52
CA PRO A 73 37.09 14.55 10.02
C PRO A 73 35.88 15.34 9.49
N VAL A 74 35.48 15.05 8.24
CA VAL A 74 34.29 15.66 7.66
C VAL A 74 33.09 15.32 8.54
N PRO A 75 32.29 16.30 8.98
CA PRO A 75 31.11 16.03 9.78
C PRO A 75 30.19 15.09 9.01
N TYR A 76 29.82 13.98 9.64
CA TYR A 76 28.93 12.98 9.04
C TYR A 76 27.60 13.65 8.67
N LYS A 77 27.24 13.58 7.39
CA LYS A 77 25.93 13.98 6.89
C LYS A 77 25.23 12.73 6.39
N PRO A 78 24.20 12.21 7.09
CA PRO A 78 23.47 11.06 6.59
C PRO A 78 22.85 11.38 5.22
N SER A 79 22.73 10.37 4.37
CA SER A 79 22.01 10.51 3.12
C SER A 79 20.55 10.91 3.41
N PRO A 80 19.91 11.67 2.51
CA PRO A 80 18.50 11.99 2.63
C PRO A 80 17.68 10.72 2.84
N ILE A 81 16.82 10.71 3.87
CA ILE A 81 15.92 9.60 4.16
C ILE A 81 15.03 9.42 2.92
N THR A 82 15.17 8.28 2.24
CA THR A 82 14.32 7.97 1.10
C THR A 82 12.90 7.64 1.56
N LEU A 83 11.90 7.79 0.71
CA LEU A 83 10.49 7.51 1.04
C LEU A 83 10.22 6.08 1.54
N ASN A 84 11.18 5.17 1.35
CA ASN A 84 11.07 3.78 1.81
C ASN A 84 11.71 3.57 3.19
N THR A 85 12.58 4.49 3.62
CA THR A 85 13.37 4.36 4.84
C THR A 85 12.55 4.79 6.05
N GLY A 86 12.12 3.82 6.85
CA GLY A 86 11.28 4.05 8.04
C GLY A 86 11.11 2.80 8.91
N ALA A 87 10.28 2.90 9.95
CA ALA A 87 10.01 1.80 10.88
C ALA A 87 9.46 0.55 10.16
N ALA A 88 8.63 0.74 9.15
CA ALA A 88 8.07 -0.33 8.33
C ALA A 88 9.14 -1.11 7.53
N GLU A 89 10.08 -0.41 6.89
CA GLU A 89 11.18 -1.08 6.16
C GLU A 89 12.17 -1.74 7.12
N LYS A 90 12.39 -1.15 8.30
CA LYS A 90 13.16 -1.79 9.37
C LYS A 90 12.52 -3.10 9.83
N LEU A 91 11.20 -3.14 10.02
CA LEU A 91 10.47 -4.36 10.35
C LEU A 91 10.50 -5.38 9.22
N ARG A 92 10.32 -4.93 7.97
CA ARG A 92 10.42 -5.80 6.78
C ARG A 92 11.77 -6.50 6.70
N LEU A 93 12.86 -5.74 6.83
CA LEU A 93 14.21 -6.28 6.81
C LEU A 93 14.47 -7.20 7.99
N ALA A 94 13.98 -6.86 9.19
CA ALA A 94 14.12 -7.73 10.36
C ALA A 94 13.45 -9.09 10.11
N HIS A 95 12.20 -9.11 9.62
CA HIS A 95 11.49 -10.35 9.29
C HIS A 95 12.23 -11.16 8.22
N LEU A 96 12.68 -10.49 7.16
CA LEU A 96 13.44 -11.12 6.09
C LEU A 96 14.75 -11.74 6.60
N MET A 97 15.43 -11.10 7.55
CA MET A 97 16.67 -11.64 8.13
C MET A 97 16.42 -12.79 9.10
N THR A 98 15.36 -12.73 9.90
CA THR A 98 15.05 -13.78 10.89
C THR A 98 14.49 -15.04 10.23
N TYR A 99 13.62 -14.89 9.23
CA TYR A 99 12.86 -16.00 8.66
C TYR A 99 13.19 -16.29 7.19
N GLY A 100 13.96 -15.42 6.52
CA GLY A 100 14.24 -15.55 5.08
C GLY A 100 13.08 -15.16 4.17
N GLU A 101 11.95 -14.73 4.73
CA GLU A 101 10.71 -14.43 4.01
C GLU A 101 10.26 -12.99 4.28
N GLU A 102 9.66 -12.35 3.27
CA GLU A 102 9.07 -11.02 3.46
C GLU A 102 7.79 -11.12 4.30
N PRO A 103 7.57 -10.20 5.26
CA PRO A 103 6.39 -10.25 6.10
C PRO A 103 5.13 -10.06 5.24
N THR A 104 4.16 -10.92 5.46
CA THR A 104 2.83 -10.77 4.88
C THR A 104 1.97 -9.91 5.79
N TRP A 105 0.91 -9.30 5.24
CA TRP A 105 -0.04 -8.53 6.04
C TRP A 105 -0.74 -9.37 7.12
N LYS A 106 -0.74 -10.72 6.99
CA LYS A 106 -1.27 -11.66 7.99
C LYS A 106 -0.26 -12.00 9.09
N SER A 107 1.03 -11.98 8.79
CA SER A 107 2.09 -12.33 9.75
C SER A 107 2.51 -11.16 10.63
N LEU A 108 2.12 -9.94 10.28
CA LEU A 108 2.32 -8.75 11.10
C LEU A 108 1.17 -8.60 12.10
N GLN A 109 1.47 -8.67 13.39
CA GLN A 109 0.51 -8.33 14.44
C GLN A 109 0.15 -6.83 14.36
N ASN A 110 -1.15 -6.54 14.35
CA ASN A 110 -1.76 -5.22 14.05
C ASN A 110 -1.17 -4.02 14.81
N ASP A 111 -0.59 -4.21 16.00
CA ASP A 111 -0.06 -3.12 16.81
C ASP A 111 1.26 -2.52 16.28
N GLN A 112 1.95 -3.22 15.38
CA GLN A 112 3.21 -2.77 14.76
C GLN A 112 3.00 -1.98 13.45
N ILE A 113 1.77 -1.90 12.96
CA ILE A 113 1.43 -1.31 11.65
C ILE A 113 0.65 -0.01 11.87
N LYS A 114 1.29 1.02 12.44
CA LYS A 114 0.66 2.35 12.57
C LYS A 114 0.90 3.27 11.37
N ASP A 115 1.69 2.84 10.39
CA ASP A 115 2.00 3.67 9.22
C ASP A 115 1.13 3.28 8.02
N GLY A 116 0.29 4.23 7.56
CA GLY A 116 -0.65 4.09 6.44
C GLY A 116 -0.05 3.68 5.08
N ARG A 117 1.27 3.46 5.00
CA ARG A 117 1.97 2.96 3.80
C ARG A 117 1.70 1.48 3.53
N LEU A 118 1.58 0.64 4.58
CA LEU A 118 1.28 -0.80 4.40
C LEU A 118 -0.17 -1.01 3.95
N GLU A 119 -1.09 -0.18 4.44
CA GLU A 119 -2.48 -0.14 3.99
C GLU A 119 -2.57 0.21 2.48
N TYR A 120 -1.77 1.18 2.02
CA TYR A 120 -1.71 1.58 0.61
C TYR A 120 -1.18 0.47 -0.32
N LEU A 121 -0.19 -0.32 0.12
CA LEU A 121 0.27 -1.48 -0.64
C LEU A 121 -0.76 -2.62 -0.64
N GLY A 122 -1.44 -2.87 0.47
CA GLY A 122 -2.55 -3.82 0.55
C GLY A 122 -3.67 -3.50 -0.44
N ARG A 123 -4.09 -2.22 -0.50
CA ARG A 123 -5.11 -1.74 -1.44
C ARG A 123 -4.70 -1.90 -2.91
N ARG A 124 -3.42 -1.66 -3.24
CA ARG A 124 -2.90 -1.75 -4.62
C ARG A 124 -2.70 -3.19 -5.11
N ILE A 125 -2.26 -4.09 -4.23
CA ILE A 125 -2.01 -5.50 -4.57
C ILE A 125 -3.34 -6.26 -4.70
N LEU A 126 -4.35 -5.89 -3.91
CA LEU A 126 -5.55 -6.71 -3.71
C LEU A 126 -6.80 -6.20 -4.46
N LYS A 127 -6.69 -5.20 -5.35
CA LYS A 127 -7.81 -4.69 -6.21
C LYS A 127 -9.06 -4.22 -5.43
N TYR A 128 -8.93 -3.78 -4.19
CA TYR A 128 -10.05 -3.15 -3.47
C TYR A 128 -10.10 -1.64 -3.78
N PRO A 129 -11.25 -1.08 -4.18
CA PRO A 129 -11.35 0.35 -4.49
C PRO A 129 -11.14 1.20 -3.23
N LYS A 130 -10.52 2.39 -3.41
CA LYS A 130 -10.45 3.40 -2.36
C LYS A 130 -11.87 3.84 -2.00
N VAL A 131 -12.25 3.66 -0.74
CA VAL A 131 -13.32 4.44 -0.11
C VAL A 131 -12.66 5.75 0.28
N ASN A 132 -13.06 6.86 -0.34
CA ASN A 132 -12.60 8.19 0.04
C ASN A 132 -13.28 8.53 1.37
N GLY A 133 -12.50 8.86 2.39
CA GLY A 133 -13.01 9.27 3.69
C GLY A 133 -13.65 10.65 3.58
N ASP A 134 -14.97 10.67 3.62
CA ASP A 134 -15.70 11.61 4.45
C ASP A 134 -16.20 10.78 5.63
N ASP A 135 -15.92 11.26 6.84
CA ASP A 135 -16.29 10.58 8.07
C ASP A 135 -17.82 10.67 8.25
N ASP A 136 -18.53 9.65 7.79
CA ASP A 136 -19.74 9.19 8.45
C ASP A 136 -19.51 7.71 8.77
N TYR A 137 -19.65 7.36 10.05
CA TYR A 137 -19.83 5.98 10.47
C TYR A 137 -21.17 5.48 9.92
N ASP A 138 -21.26 5.33 8.60
CA ASP A 138 -22.19 4.38 8.01
C ASP A 138 -21.51 3.03 8.19
N ASP A 139 -21.66 2.53 9.42
CA ASP A 139 -22.01 1.14 9.68
C ASP A 139 -23.06 0.75 8.63
N LYS A 140 -22.60 0.50 7.41
CA LYS A 140 -23.21 -0.46 6.54
C LYS A 140 -23.12 -1.72 7.38
N GLN A 141 -24.16 -1.93 8.19
CA GLN A 141 -25.08 -3.01 7.93
C GLN A 141 -24.86 -3.43 6.48
N ILE A 142 -23.91 -4.33 6.31
CA ILE A 142 -24.13 -5.44 5.43
C ILE A 142 -25.40 -6.02 6.06
N GLU A 143 -26.56 -5.48 5.67
CA GLU A 143 -27.76 -6.25 5.53
C GLU A 143 -27.32 -7.32 4.54
N THR A 144 -26.58 -8.30 5.06
CA THR A 144 -26.78 -9.64 4.64
C THR A 144 -28.26 -9.81 4.88
N ASN A 145 -29.05 -9.56 3.84
CA ASN A 145 -30.30 -10.27 3.59
C ASN A 145 -29.97 -11.78 3.43
N LYS A 146 -29.11 -12.31 4.32
CA LYS A 146 -29.00 -13.70 4.65
C LYS A 146 -30.35 -13.97 5.24
N ASP A 147 -31.13 -14.66 4.45
CA ASP A 147 -32.33 -15.29 4.90
C ASP A 147 -32.06 -15.96 6.27
N ARG A 148 -32.98 -15.83 7.23
CA ARG A 148 -32.85 -16.38 8.58
C ARG A 148 -32.42 -17.85 8.56
N PHE A 149 -32.81 -18.57 7.51
CA PHE A 149 -32.37 -19.94 7.24
C PHE A 149 -30.85 -20.09 7.10
N GLU A 150 -30.18 -19.21 6.35
CA GLU A 150 -28.73 -19.22 6.15
C GLU A 150 -27.96 -18.87 7.43
N GLU A 151 -28.49 -17.94 8.22
CA GLU A 151 -27.92 -17.60 9.54
C GLU A 151 -27.93 -18.81 10.48
N LEU A 152 -29.03 -19.57 10.51
CA LEU A 152 -29.13 -20.79 11.32
C LEU A 152 -28.14 -21.88 10.88
N ILE A 153 -27.85 -21.99 9.57
CA ILE A 153 -26.83 -22.90 9.04
C ILE A 153 -25.45 -22.49 9.55
N ASP A 154 -25.12 -21.20 9.48
CA ASP A 154 -23.84 -20.66 9.96
C ASP A 154 -23.67 -20.96 11.47
N GLU A 155 -24.70 -20.71 12.28
CA GLU A 155 -24.68 -20.99 13.72
C GLU A 155 -24.50 -22.49 14.04
N ILE A 156 -25.14 -23.38 13.29
CA ILE A 156 -24.97 -24.85 13.45
C ILE A 156 -23.53 -25.25 13.14
N ASN A 157 -22.97 -24.71 12.05
CA ASN A 157 -21.60 -24.99 11.66
C ASN A 157 -20.63 -24.52 12.74
N GLU A 158 -20.79 -23.30 13.27
CA GLU A 158 -19.98 -22.77 14.36
C GLU A 158 -20.02 -23.66 15.61
N ARG A 159 -21.21 -24.11 16.02
CA ARG A 159 -21.39 -25.04 17.15
C ARG A 159 -20.74 -26.40 16.91
N SER A 160 -20.80 -26.91 15.67
CA SER A 160 -20.14 -28.17 15.29
C SER A 160 -18.61 -28.06 15.32
N GLU A 161 -18.08 -26.92 14.87
CA GLU A 161 -16.65 -26.61 14.90
C GLU A 161 -16.17 -26.45 16.34
N PHE A 162 -16.96 -25.79 17.20
CA PHE A 162 -16.68 -25.68 18.62
C PHE A 162 -16.54 -27.06 19.29
N LEU A 163 -17.45 -28.00 19.05
CA LEU A 163 -17.32 -29.37 19.55
C LEU A 163 -16.06 -30.07 19.01
N THR A 164 -15.71 -29.83 17.75
CA THR A 164 -14.48 -30.37 17.15
C THR A 164 -13.23 -29.81 17.85
N GLN A 165 -13.22 -28.53 18.19
CA GLN A 165 -12.15 -27.88 18.95
C GLN A 165 -12.08 -28.43 20.38
N MET A 166 -13.21 -28.55 21.08
CA MET A 166 -13.25 -29.10 22.44
C MET A 166 -12.87 -30.59 22.51
N ARG A 167 -13.15 -31.35 21.45
CA ARG A 167 -12.67 -32.73 21.30
C ARG A 167 -11.15 -32.79 21.21
N LYS A 168 -10.52 -31.92 20.42
CA LYS A 168 -9.05 -31.83 20.33
C LYS A 168 -8.41 -31.47 21.67
N LEU A 169 -9.09 -30.67 22.48
CA LEU A 169 -8.66 -30.28 23.82
C LEU A 169 -9.01 -31.31 24.92
N GLY A 170 -9.70 -32.40 24.59
CA GLY A 170 -10.10 -33.43 25.56
C GLY A 170 -11.26 -33.04 26.49
N ARG A 171 -11.89 -31.88 26.30
CA ARG A 171 -13.00 -31.36 27.12
C ARG A 171 -14.38 -31.56 26.50
N LEU A 172 -14.51 -32.48 25.54
CA LEU A 172 -15.77 -32.71 24.82
C LEU A 172 -16.94 -32.98 25.76
N LYS A 173 -16.74 -33.82 26.78
CA LYS A 173 -17.80 -34.26 27.71
C LYS A 173 -18.45 -33.12 28.49
N GLU A 174 -17.74 -32.01 28.70
CA GLU A 174 -18.23 -30.85 29.45
C GLU A 174 -19.25 -30.05 28.64
N TYR A 175 -19.09 -30.00 27.32
CA TYR A 175 -19.87 -29.14 26.44
C TYR A 175 -20.79 -29.89 25.49
N GLN A 176 -20.59 -31.21 25.33
CA GLN A 176 -21.31 -32.03 24.36
C GLN A 176 -22.82 -31.89 24.50
N THR A 177 -23.37 -32.16 25.69
CA THR A 177 -24.82 -32.13 25.91
C THR A 177 -25.41 -30.74 25.63
N THR A 178 -24.78 -29.69 26.15
CA THR A 178 -25.27 -28.31 25.98
C THR A 178 -25.28 -27.91 24.51
N VAL A 179 -24.19 -28.12 23.80
CA VAL A 179 -24.06 -27.72 22.39
C VAL A 179 -24.93 -28.58 21.48
N GLU A 180 -25.11 -29.88 21.76
CA GLU A 180 -26.05 -30.73 21.02
C GLU A 180 -27.50 -30.27 21.19
N THR A 181 -27.89 -29.84 22.40
CA THR A 181 -29.24 -29.27 22.61
C THR A 181 -29.43 -27.96 21.87
N GLU A 182 -28.40 -27.12 21.84
CA GLU A 182 -28.35 -25.87 21.08
C GLU A 182 -28.48 -26.12 19.57
N ILE A 183 -27.71 -27.07 19.01
CA ILE A 183 -27.84 -27.48 17.59
C ILE A 183 -29.26 -27.96 17.30
N SER A 184 -29.84 -28.76 18.19
CA SER A 184 -31.21 -29.27 18.03
C SER A 184 -32.27 -28.16 18.02
N GLN A 185 -32.07 -27.10 18.82
CA GLN A 185 -32.96 -25.94 18.82
C GLN A 185 -32.91 -25.18 17.48
N LEU A 186 -31.72 -24.98 16.92
CA LEU A 186 -31.56 -24.31 15.62
C LEU A 186 -32.17 -25.12 14.48
N ILE A 187 -31.99 -26.45 14.47
CA ILE A 187 -32.61 -27.33 13.48
C ILE A 187 -34.14 -27.20 13.53
N ARG A 188 -34.72 -27.21 14.72
CA ARG A 188 -36.16 -27.04 14.88
C ARG A 188 -36.65 -25.67 14.40
N GLU A 189 -35.86 -24.62 14.58
CA GLU A 189 -36.18 -23.30 14.04
C GLU A 189 -36.16 -23.29 12.50
N MET A 190 -35.15 -23.92 11.89
CA MET A 190 -35.08 -24.09 10.43
C MET A 190 -36.30 -24.85 9.89
N GLU A 191 -36.69 -25.96 10.51
CA GLU A 191 -37.87 -26.74 10.11
C GLU A 191 -39.16 -25.90 10.15
N GLN A 192 -39.30 -25.02 11.14
CA GLN A 192 -40.48 -24.14 11.22
C GLN A 192 -40.50 -23.11 10.09
N ILE A 193 -39.34 -22.61 9.65
CA ILE A 193 -39.23 -21.69 8.52
C ILE A 193 -39.67 -22.42 7.24
N ASP A 194 -39.19 -23.64 7.01
CA ASP A 194 -39.57 -24.45 5.85
C ASP A 194 -41.06 -24.79 5.83
N LEU A 195 -41.62 -25.16 6.99
CA LEU A 195 -43.07 -25.40 7.13
C LEU A 195 -43.91 -24.15 6.84
N LYS A 196 -43.43 -22.96 7.20
CA LYS A 196 -44.12 -21.70 6.88
C LYS A 196 -44.06 -21.41 5.39
N ARG A 197 -42.89 -21.60 4.75
CA ARG A 197 -42.71 -21.38 3.31
C ARG A 197 -43.59 -22.28 2.46
N THR A 198 -43.57 -23.58 2.75
CA THR A 198 -44.40 -24.57 2.04
C THR A 198 -45.89 -24.27 2.17
N LYS A 199 -46.36 -23.83 3.36
CA LYS A 199 -47.75 -23.38 3.54
C LYS A 199 -48.08 -22.13 2.72
N GLN A 200 -47.17 -21.15 2.68
CA GLN A 200 -47.37 -19.93 1.89
C GLN A 200 -47.44 -20.23 0.39
N MET A 201 -46.57 -21.10 -0.13
CA MET A 201 -46.59 -21.50 -1.53
C MET A 201 -47.90 -22.24 -1.89
N ASN A 202 -48.32 -23.20 -1.07
CA ASN A 202 -49.59 -23.90 -1.29
C ASN A 202 -50.81 -22.95 -1.28
N GLN A 203 -50.77 -21.87 -0.48
CA GLN A 203 -51.83 -20.86 -0.44
C GLN A 203 -51.81 -19.93 -1.67
N SER A 204 -50.63 -19.58 -2.19
CA SER A 204 -50.55 -18.79 -3.43
C SER A 204 -51.05 -19.57 -4.64
N ASP A 205 -50.81 -20.88 -4.67
CA ASP A 205 -51.23 -21.76 -5.77
C ASP A 205 -52.75 -21.99 -5.78
N LEU A 206 -53.43 -21.84 -4.64
CA LEU A 206 -54.89 -21.94 -4.52
C LEU A 206 -55.63 -20.64 -4.88
N ASN A 207 -54.94 -19.51 -4.88
CA ASN A 207 -55.52 -18.18 -5.14
C ASN A 207 -55.33 -17.70 -6.59
N ASN A 208 -54.65 -18.49 -7.43
CA ASN A 208 -54.52 -18.30 -8.88
C ASN A 208 -55.39 -19.30 -9.63
#